data_AF-G8C3Q6-F1
#
_entry.id   AF-G8C3Q6-F1
#
_cell.length_a   1.000
_cell.length_b   1.000
_cell.length_c   1.000
_cell.angle_alpha   90.00
_cell.angle_beta   90.00
_cell.angle_gamma   90.00
#
_symmetry.space_group_name_H-M   'P 1'
#
loop_
_entity.id
_entity.type
_entity.pdbx_description
1 polymer ?
#
loop_
_entity_poly.entity_id
_entity_poly.type
_entity_poly.pdbx_seq_one_letter_code
_entity_poly.pdbx_strand_id
1 'polypeptide(L)'
;MAVPLRSILGGVSLLGGSCAVATPIAMSVTAGGVSSLPKISLVKCENTDAANLGEVSYGEAELRNVCWKEVDAATQASSATGSEYTTLFQNHWGQGTQNWEVGAEQERWTAQCMIDDSLSNKWAIVVGTDTLTQINKYLRLCNSSSYDKTVYLKKEDMVSGSNSTLKFSICTSDCWEDPQESSGVKILTTEKSGSWKEVKFYNRDQTSAQELAS
;
A
#
# COMPACT_ATOMS: atom_id res chain seq x y z
N MET A 1 -9.69 -12.84 53.43
CA MET A 1 -9.94 -14.25 53.81
C MET A 1 -8.82 -15.08 53.21
N ALA A 2 -8.00 -15.69 54.06
CA ALA A 2 -6.98 -16.65 53.67
C ALA A 2 -7.37 -18.01 54.25
N VAL A 3 -7.34 -19.07 53.44
CA VAL A 3 -7.05 -20.45 53.87
C VAL A 3 -6.30 -21.15 52.73
N PRO A 4 -5.14 -21.80 53.00
CA PRO A 4 -4.26 -22.42 52.04
C PRO A 4 -4.55 -23.92 51.85
N LEU A 5 -4.06 -24.54 50.78
CA LEU A 5 -3.83 -25.99 50.78
C LEU A 5 -2.49 -26.37 50.14
N ARG A 6 -1.73 -27.12 50.94
CA ARG A 6 -0.46 -27.78 50.64
C ARG A 6 -0.72 -29.19 50.07
N SER A 7 0.18 -29.66 49.21
CA SER A 7 0.54 -31.08 48.98
C SER A 7 1.93 -31.04 48.33
N ILE A 8 3.07 -31.28 48.99
CA ILE A 8 3.67 -32.49 49.61
C ILE A 8 3.95 -33.62 48.59
N LEU A 9 5.26 -33.79 48.32
CA LEU A 9 6.09 -34.98 47.97
C LEU A 9 5.54 -36.03 46.97
N GLY A 10 6.30 -36.68 46.11
CA GLY A 10 7.74 -36.93 45.90
C GLY A 10 7.82 -38.01 44.80
N GLY A 11 8.82 -38.05 43.92
CA GLY A 11 10.05 -38.79 44.17
C GLY A 11 10.47 -39.63 42.94
N VAL A 12 11.71 -40.13 43.02
CA VAL A 12 12.38 -41.17 42.22
C VAL A 12 13.08 -40.74 40.93
N SER A 13 14.41 -40.68 41.06
CA SER A 13 15.43 -40.72 40.03
C SER A 13 15.45 -42.07 39.31
N LEU A 14 15.59 -42.08 37.99
CA LEU A 14 16.03 -43.25 37.22
C LEU A 14 17.17 -42.83 36.29
N LEU A 15 18.37 -43.30 36.63
CA LEU A 15 19.52 -43.39 35.74
C LEU A 15 19.21 -44.47 34.69
N GLY A 16 19.05 -44.06 33.45
CA GLY A 16 18.91 -44.95 32.30
C GLY A 16 19.73 -44.40 31.15
N GLY A 17 20.92 -44.95 30.95
CA GLY A 17 21.76 -44.65 29.80
C GLY A 17 21.09 -45.14 28.52
N SER A 18 20.76 -44.20 27.64
CA SER A 18 20.36 -44.48 26.27
C SER A 18 21.31 -43.68 25.39
N CYS A 19 22.10 -44.37 24.57
CA CYS A 19 22.89 -43.77 23.51
C CYS A 19 21.92 -43.07 22.54
N ALA A 20 21.61 -41.80 22.80
CA ALA A 20 21.00 -40.94 21.80
C ALA A 20 22.08 -40.71 20.73
N VAL A 21 22.12 -41.59 19.73
CA VAL A 21 22.70 -41.20 18.45
C VAL A 21 21.84 -40.03 17.98
N ALA A 22 22.39 -38.82 18.12
CA ALA A 22 21.86 -37.65 17.45
C ALA A 22 21.94 -37.95 15.95
N THR A 23 20.88 -38.52 15.40
CA THR A 23 20.60 -38.27 14.00
C THR A 23 20.53 -36.75 13.91
N PRO A 24 21.29 -36.10 13.02
CA PRO A 24 20.95 -34.74 12.68
C PRO A 24 19.52 -34.84 12.17
N ILE A 25 18.56 -34.42 13.00
CA ILE A 25 17.35 -33.82 12.47
C ILE A 25 17.95 -32.68 11.67
N ALA A 26 18.07 -32.91 10.36
CA ALA A 26 18.15 -31.81 9.45
C ALA A 26 16.92 -30.98 9.83
N MET A 27 17.17 -29.95 10.62
CA MET A 27 16.35 -28.77 10.56
C MET A 27 16.49 -28.40 9.10
N SER A 28 15.57 -28.91 8.29
CA SER A 28 14.92 -28.09 7.30
C SER A 28 14.43 -26.89 8.10
N VAL A 29 15.35 -25.95 8.34
CA VAL A 29 15.09 -24.59 7.94
C VAL A 29 14.54 -24.77 6.53
N THR A 30 13.21 -24.90 6.44
CA THR A 30 12.48 -23.97 5.60
C THR A 30 13.08 -22.63 5.98
N ALA A 31 14.22 -22.31 5.37
CA ALA A 31 14.68 -20.97 5.14
C ALA A 31 13.41 -20.34 4.66
N GLY A 32 12.77 -19.59 5.55
CA GLY A 32 11.44 -19.05 5.35
C GLY A 32 11.53 -18.47 3.98
N GLY A 33 10.87 -19.14 3.03
CA GLY A 33 11.09 -18.91 1.63
C GLY A 33 10.62 -17.49 1.49
N VAL A 34 11.56 -16.55 1.46
CA VAL A 34 11.32 -15.23 0.97
C VAL A 34 11.07 -15.54 -0.48
N SER A 35 9.82 -15.90 -0.77
CA SER A 35 9.27 -15.97 -2.09
C SER A 35 9.53 -14.57 -2.59
N SER A 36 10.64 -14.41 -3.29
CA SER A 36 11.00 -13.14 -3.89
C SER A 36 9.88 -12.93 -4.88
N LEU A 37 8.88 -12.13 -4.47
CA LEU A 37 7.77 -11.79 -5.33
C LEU A 37 8.40 -11.34 -6.66
N PRO A 38 7.99 -11.92 -7.80
CA PRO A 38 8.57 -11.58 -9.07
C PRO A 38 8.52 -10.06 -9.22
N LYS A 39 9.70 -9.45 -9.38
CA LYS A 39 9.82 -7.99 -9.49
C LYS A 39 9.04 -7.53 -10.71
N ILE A 40 7.90 -6.88 -10.48
CA ILE A 40 7.11 -6.30 -11.55
C ILE A 40 7.84 -5.10 -12.16
N SER A 41 7.78 -4.98 -13.49
CA SER A 41 8.07 -3.76 -14.20
C SER A 41 6.78 -2.94 -14.26
N LEU A 42 6.71 -1.92 -13.41
CA LEU A 42 5.58 -1.00 -13.35
C LEU A 42 6.06 0.39 -13.72
N VAL A 43 5.40 1.03 -14.70
CA VAL A 43 5.73 2.38 -15.17
C VAL A 43 4.47 3.21 -15.35
N LYS A 44 4.59 4.53 -15.50
CA LYS A 44 3.48 5.36 -15.98
C LYS A 44 3.24 5.07 -17.48
N CYS A 45 1.99 4.89 -17.90
CA CYS A 45 1.67 4.66 -19.31
C CYS A 45 1.93 5.92 -20.15
N GLU A 46 2.36 5.75 -21.40
CA GLU A 46 2.35 6.84 -22.37
C GLU A 46 0.91 7.14 -22.81
N ASN A 47 0.64 8.37 -23.25
CA ASN A 47 -0.71 8.78 -23.68
C ASN A 47 -1.27 7.91 -24.81
N THR A 48 -0.40 7.33 -25.63
CA THR A 48 -0.73 6.48 -26.79
C THR A 48 -1.03 5.03 -26.42
N ASP A 49 -0.57 4.56 -25.26
CA ASP A 49 -0.61 3.14 -24.91
C ASP A 49 -2.05 2.68 -24.65
N ALA A 50 -2.82 3.47 -23.93
CA ALA A 50 -3.97 2.95 -23.21
C ALA A 50 -5.21 2.61 -24.06
N ALA A 51 -5.24 2.98 -25.34
CA ALA A 51 -6.35 2.60 -26.22
C ALA A 51 -6.32 1.10 -26.60
N ASN A 52 -5.13 0.48 -26.54
CA ASN A 52 -4.91 -0.88 -27.04
C ASN A 52 -4.50 -1.88 -25.94
N LEU A 53 -4.33 -1.42 -24.70
CA LEU A 53 -3.94 -2.30 -23.59
C LEU A 53 -5.17 -2.81 -22.83
N GLY A 54 -5.12 -4.07 -22.39
CA GLY A 54 -6.09 -4.63 -21.47
C GLY A 54 -5.94 -4.01 -20.08
N GLU A 55 -7.04 -3.52 -19.50
CA GLU A 55 -7.12 -3.10 -18.10
C GLU A 55 -6.92 -4.31 -17.18
N VAL A 56 -6.15 -4.11 -16.10
CA VAL A 56 -5.84 -5.17 -15.12
C VAL A 56 -6.06 -4.69 -13.70
N SER A 57 -6.25 -5.63 -12.78
CA SER A 57 -6.42 -5.31 -11.37
C SER A 57 -5.07 -5.05 -10.71
N TYR A 58 -5.04 -4.12 -9.76
CA TYR A 58 -3.84 -3.88 -8.96
C TYR A 58 -3.43 -5.15 -8.20
N GLY A 59 -2.15 -5.51 -8.29
CA GLY A 59 -1.58 -6.65 -7.57
C GLY A 59 -1.88 -8.02 -8.18
N GLU A 60 -2.33 -8.08 -9.43
CA GLU A 60 -2.49 -9.33 -10.16
C GLU A 60 -1.13 -10.04 -10.31
N ALA A 61 -1.03 -11.26 -9.78
CA ALA A 61 0.25 -11.94 -9.52
C ALA A 61 0.95 -12.47 -10.78
N GLU A 62 0.22 -12.66 -11.87
CA GLU A 62 0.74 -13.26 -13.11
C GLU A 62 1.40 -12.23 -14.05
N LEU A 63 1.21 -10.93 -13.77
CA LEU A 63 1.66 -9.85 -14.64
C LEU A 63 3.08 -9.40 -14.31
N ARG A 64 3.90 -9.23 -15.35
CA ARG A 64 5.30 -8.77 -15.22
C ARG A 64 5.53 -7.37 -15.75
N ASN A 65 4.77 -6.94 -16.76
CA ASN A 65 4.88 -5.61 -17.35
C ASN A 65 3.53 -4.89 -17.30
N VAL A 66 3.40 -3.98 -16.35
CA VAL A 66 2.19 -3.18 -16.14
C VAL A 66 2.52 -1.71 -16.30
N CYS A 67 1.56 -0.92 -16.76
CA CYS A 67 1.62 0.52 -16.57
C CYS A 67 0.37 1.07 -15.89
N TRP A 68 0.49 2.26 -15.32
CA TRP A 68 -0.63 2.96 -14.71
C TRP A 68 -0.87 4.32 -15.37
N LYS A 69 -2.11 4.79 -15.37
CA LYS A 69 -2.46 6.14 -15.82
C LYS A 69 -3.62 6.73 -15.03
N GLU A 70 -3.74 8.04 -15.09
CA GLU A 70 -4.92 8.78 -14.64
C GLU A 70 -6.05 8.67 -15.67
N VAL A 71 -7.28 8.43 -15.22
CA VAL A 71 -8.48 8.42 -16.05
C VAL A 71 -8.96 9.85 -16.28
N ASP A 72 -9.33 10.16 -17.53
CA ASP A 72 -9.88 11.46 -17.96
C ASP A 72 -9.03 12.69 -17.61
N ALA A 73 -7.72 12.50 -17.43
CA ALA A 73 -6.79 13.59 -17.18
C ALA A 73 -6.45 14.33 -18.49
N ALA A 74 -7.01 15.52 -18.66
CA ALA A 74 -6.64 16.43 -19.76
C ALA A 74 -5.15 16.81 -19.74
N THR A 75 -4.53 16.76 -18.55
CA THR A 75 -3.11 16.99 -18.34
C THR A 75 -2.58 15.86 -17.45
N GLN A 76 -1.63 15.06 -17.93
CA GLN A 76 -0.99 14.05 -17.09
C GLN A 76 -0.21 14.71 -15.95
N ALA A 77 -0.15 14.08 -14.77
CA ALA A 77 0.76 14.53 -13.71
C ALA A 77 2.21 14.62 -14.21
N SER A 78 2.96 15.59 -13.69
CA SER A 78 4.37 15.83 -14.03
C SER A 78 5.22 14.57 -13.86
N SER A 79 6.33 14.47 -14.61
CA SER A 79 7.23 13.32 -14.57
C SER A 79 7.78 13.02 -13.16
N ALA A 80 8.11 14.06 -12.38
CA ALA A 80 8.61 13.93 -11.01
C ALA A 80 7.54 13.38 -10.05
N THR A 81 6.29 13.83 -10.20
CA THR A 81 5.16 13.28 -9.43
C THR A 81 4.84 11.85 -9.84
N GLY A 82 4.97 11.55 -11.15
CA GLY A 82 4.77 10.22 -11.69
C GLY A 82 5.74 9.18 -11.12
N SER A 83 7.00 9.54 -10.88
CA SER A 83 7.96 8.59 -10.30
C SER A 83 7.60 8.18 -8.87
N GLU A 84 7.11 9.10 -8.04
CA GLU A 84 6.73 8.79 -6.65
C GLU A 84 5.58 7.78 -6.56
N TYR A 85 4.54 7.96 -7.39
CA TYR A 85 3.43 6.99 -7.48
C TYR A 85 3.88 5.66 -8.08
N THR A 86 4.74 5.70 -9.10
CA THR A 86 5.28 4.49 -9.74
C THR A 86 6.04 3.64 -8.72
N THR A 87 6.95 4.25 -7.97
CA THR A 87 7.72 3.57 -6.92
C THR A 87 6.80 2.96 -5.88
N LEU A 88 5.82 3.72 -5.40
CA LEU A 88 4.86 3.24 -4.41
C LEU A 88 4.05 2.03 -4.91
N PHE A 89 3.45 2.12 -6.10
CA PHE A 89 2.69 1.01 -6.69
C PHE A 89 3.56 -0.21 -6.98
N GLN A 90 4.82 0.00 -7.39
CA GLN A 90 5.76 -1.07 -7.68
C GLN A 90 6.18 -1.82 -6.41
N ASN A 91 6.51 -1.09 -5.33
CA ASN A 91 6.97 -1.67 -4.07
C ASN A 91 5.88 -2.47 -3.35
N HIS A 92 4.62 -2.10 -3.55
CA HIS A 92 3.46 -2.73 -2.92
C HIS A 92 2.63 -3.60 -3.88
N TRP A 93 3.13 -3.88 -5.09
CA TRP A 93 2.43 -4.73 -6.03
C TRP A 93 2.30 -6.16 -5.48
N GLY A 94 1.10 -6.72 -5.55
CA GLY A 94 0.84 -8.10 -5.13
C GLY A 94 0.75 -8.31 -3.61
N GLN A 95 0.79 -7.24 -2.80
CA GLN A 95 0.60 -7.34 -1.34
C GLN A 95 -0.86 -7.53 -0.91
N GLY A 96 -1.77 -7.78 -1.86
CA GLY A 96 -3.19 -7.98 -1.61
C GLY A 96 -3.94 -6.69 -1.22
N THR A 97 -5.22 -6.85 -0.84
CA THR A 97 -6.12 -5.71 -0.59
C THR A 97 -5.98 -5.11 0.81
N GLN A 98 -5.49 -5.87 1.78
CA GLN A 98 -5.59 -5.47 3.19
C GLN A 98 -4.40 -4.68 3.72
N ASN A 99 -3.21 -4.80 3.12
CA ASN A 99 -1.96 -4.33 3.73
C ASN A 99 -1.08 -3.44 2.83
N TRP A 100 -1.61 -2.85 1.76
CA TRP A 100 -0.80 -2.04 0.85
C TRP A 100 -0.10 -0.85 1.57
N GLU A 101 -0.71 -0.31 2.63
CA GLU A 101 -0.13 0.78 3.42
C GLU A 101 1.02 0.30 4.34
N VAL A 102 1.06 -1.00 4.65
CA VAL A 102 2.07 -1.60 5.52
C VAL A 102 3.38 -1.64 4.76
N GLY A 103 4.24 -0.67 5.03
CA GLY A 103 5.53 -0.44 4.37
C GLY A 103 5.57 0.85 3.55
N ALA A 104 4.43 1.32 3.02
CA ALA A 104 4.34 2.63 2.36
C ALA A 104 4.68 3.75 3.36
N GLU A 105 4.26 3.58 4.61
CA GLU A 105 4.58 4.47 5.73
C GLU A 105 6.08 4.58 6.02
N GLN A 106 6.85 3.52 5.75
CA GLN A 106 8.30 3.52 5.88
C GLN A 106 8.97 4.30 4.74
N GLU A 107 8.28 4.45 3.61
CA GLU A 107 8.72 5.15 2.40
C GLU A 107 8.20 6.59 2.33
N ARG A 108 7.89 7.20 3.49
CA ARG A 108 7.42 8.60 3.64
C ARG A 108 5.97 8.84 3.19
N TRP A 109 5.26 7.83 2.68
CA TRP A 109 3.84 7.92 2.35
C TRP A 109 3.00 7.59 3.58
N THR A 110 2.41 8.61 4.20
CA THR A 110 1.77 8.46 5.51
C THR A 110 0.45 9.22 5.59
N ALA A 111 -0.42 8.85 6.53
CA ALA A 111 -1.62 9.59 6.85
C ALA A 111 -1.35 10.81 7.76
N GLN A 112 -0.15 10.94 8.33
CA GLN A 112 0.24 12.07 9.18
C GLN A 112 1.73 12.38 9.11
N CYS A 113 2.10 13.65 9.14
CA CYS A 113 3.50 14.09 9.14
C CYS A 113 3.71 15.01 10.33
N MET A 114 4.38 14.46 11.34
CA MET A 114 4.66 15.12 12.62
C MET A 114 6.17 15.39 12.79
N ILE A 115 6.94 15.33 11.70
CA ILE A 115 8.40 15.42 11.74
C ILE A 115 8.80 16.81 12.27
N ASP A 116 9.47 16.80 13.44
CA ASP A 116 10.22 17.83 14.17
C ASP A 116 9.72 19.29 14.19
N ASP A 117 9.95 19.99 15.31
CA ASP A 117 9.52 21.38 15.54
C ASP A 117 10.09 22.43 14.57
N SER A 118 11.01 22.03 13.68
CA SER A 118 11.59 22.89 12.64
C SER A 118 10.78 22.91 11.32
N LEU A 119 9.91 21.93 11.08
CA LEU A 119 9.01 21.93 9.92
C LEU A 119 7.68 22.56 10.33
N SER A 120 7.41 23.77 9.81
CA SER A 120 6.19 24.54 10.08
C SER A 120 4.89 23.93 9.56
N ASN A 121 4.89 22.68 9.08
CA ASN A 121 3.79 22.08 8.36
C ASN A 121 3.47 20.70 8.89
N LYS A 122 3.11 20.62 10.17
CA LYS A 122 2.51 19.42 10.76
C LYS A 122 1.11 19.23 10.16
N TRP A 123 0.78 18.01 9.77
CA TRP A 123 -0.53 17.71 9.21
C TRP A 123 -0.98 16.28 9.50
N ALA A 124 -2.29 16.07 9.48
CA ALA A 124 -2.92 14.77 9.59
C ALA A 124 -4.14 14.69 8.67
N ILE A 125 -4.37 13.52 8.08
CA ILE A 125 -5.58 13.22 7.33
C ILE A 125 -6.54 12.48 8.26
N VAL A 126 -7.70 13.09 8.51
CA VAL A 126 -8.74 12.54 9.39
C VAL A 126 -10.05 12.59 8.63
N VAL A 127 -10.22 11.65 7.70
CA VAL A 127 -11.49 11.50 6.97
C VAL A 127 -12.40 10.60 7.79
N GLY A 128 -13.66 11.00 7.95
CA GLY A 128 -14.67 10.15 8.55
C GLY A 128 -14.78 8.83 7.78
N THR A 129 -14.91 7.71 8.49
CA THR A 129 -15.21 6.43 7.84
C THR A 129 -16.64 6.47 7.34
N ASP A 130 -16.83 6.96 6.11
CA ASP A 130 -18.12 7.03 5.47
C ASP A 130 -18.56 5.63 5.06
N THR A 131 -19.43 5.06 5.90
CA THR A 131 -20.17 3.79 5.71
C THR A 131 -19.39 2.49 5.93
N LEU A 132 -20.07 1.47 6.44
CA LEU A 132 -19.52 0.12 6.65
C LEU A 132 -19.11 -0.59 5.35
N THR A 133 -19.48 -0.02 4.19
CA THR A 133 -19.33 -0.63 2.87
C THR A 133 -18.15 -0.09 2.06
N GLN A 134 -17.56 1.03 2.48
CA GLN A 134 -16.45 1.66 1.78
C GLN A 134 -15.41 2.13 2.78
N ILE A 135 -14.22 1.55 2.69
CA ILE A 135 -13.09 1.97 3.53
C ILE A 135 -12.16 2.79 2.65
N ASN A 136 -12.14 4.10 2.89
CA ASN A 136 -11.23 5.02 2.24
C ASN A 136 -9.97 5.17 3.10
N LYS A 137 -8.80 4.96 2.49
CA LYS A 137 -7.50 5.21 3.10
C LYS A 137 -6.75 6.25 2.29
N TYR A 138 -6.05 7.13 2.97
CA TYR A 138 -5.33 8.24 2.34
C TYR A 138 -3.89 8.23 2.80
N LEU A 139 -2.98 8.37 1.84
CA LEU A 139 -1.58 8.63 2.10
C LEU A 139 -1.16 9.93 1.41
N ARG A 140 -0.20 10.60 2.02
CA ARG A 140 0.49 11.74 1.44
C ARG A 140 1.98 11.60 1.67
N LEU A 141 2.75 12.12 0.72
CA LEU A 141 4.20 12.17 0.84
C LEU A 141 4.63 13.23 1.88
N CYS A 142 5.32 12.79 2.93
CA CYS A 142 5.89 13.64 3.98
C CYS A 142 7.23 14.20 3.52
N ASN A 143 7.18 15.18 2.60
CA ASN A 143 8.35 15.83 2.02
C ASN A 143 8.18 17.32 1.67
N SER A 144 6.96 17.86 1.76
CA SER A 144 6.63 19.21 1.31
C SER A 144 6.27 20.12 2.48
N SER A 145 6.70 21.37 2.39
CA SER A 145 6.35 22.45 3.31
C SER A 145 4.98 23.09 3.02
N SER A 146 4.16 22.51 2.15
CA SER A 146 2.84 23.03 1.83
C SER A 146 1.87 21.88 1.57
N TYR A 147 0.65 21.99 2.11
CA TYR A 147 -0.38 20.96 1.96
C TYR A 147 -1.13 21.06 0.63
N ASP A 148 -1.11 22.23 0.02
CA ASP A 148 -1.75 22.58 -1.25
C ASP A 148 -0.91 22.17 -2.49
N LYS A 149 0.39 21.96 -2.33
CA LYS A 149 1.35 21.56 -3.39
C LYS A 149 2.04 20.24 -3.06
N THR A 150 1.24 19.23 -2.82
CA THR A 150 1.73 17.92 -2.42
C THR A 150 0.89 16.84 -3.04
N VAL A 151 1.51 15.68 -3.19
CA VAL A 151 0.92 14.51 -3.80
C VAL A 151 0.18 13.69 -2.74
N TYR A 152 -1.03 13.27 -3.08
CA TYR A 152 -1.89 12.42 -2.28
C TYR A 152 -2.26 11.18 -3.08
N LEU A 153 -2.48 10.08 -2.36
CA LEU A 153 -3.03 8.84 -2.87
C LEU A 153 -4.21 8.45 -1.98
N LYS A 154 -5.34 8.18 -2.61
CA LYS A 154 -6.54 7.62 -2.01
C LYS A 154 -6.66 6.18 -2.49
N LYS A 155 -6.93 5.27 -1.57
CA LYS A 155 -7.34 3.89 -1.83
C LYS A 155 -8.77 3.73 -1.36
N GLU A 156 -9.61 3.14 -2.19
CA GLU A 156 -10.99 2.80 -1.88
C GLU A 156 -11.15 1.29 -1.95
N ASP A 157 -11.52 0.67 -0.83
CA ASP A 157 -11.98 -0.72 -0.79
C ASP A 157 -13.46 -0.75 -1.15
N MET A 158 -13.80 -1.16 -2.37
CA MET A 158 -15.19 -1.40 -2.76
C MET A 158 -15.56 -2.85 -2.46
N VAL A 159 -16.34 -3.06 -1.41
CA VAL A 159 -16.85 -4.39 -1.05
C VAL A 159 -18.19 -4.60 -1.74
N SER A 160 -18.24 -5.53 -2.71
CA SER A 160 -19.48 -5.98 -3.34
C SER A 160 -19.63 -7.49 -3.13
N GLY A 161 -20.41 -7.86 -2.11
CA GLY A 161 -20.55 -9.26 -1.69
C GLY A 161 -19.24 -9.82 -1.14
N SER A 162 -18.76 -10.93 -1.70
CA SER A 162 -17.47 -11.56 -1.35
C SER A 162 -16.27 -10.99 -2.12
N ASN A 163 -16.51 -10.10 -3.10
CA ASN A 163 -15.46 -9.54 -3.93
C ASN A 163 -15.09 -8.14 -3.42
N SER A 164 -13.81 -7.92 -3.14
CA SER A 164 -13.26 -6.60 -2.87
C SER A 164 -12.47 -6.13 -4.09
N THR A 165 -12.89 -5.01 -4.67
CA THR A 165 -12.11 -4.35 -5.73
C THR A 165 -11.39 -3.14 -5.14
N LEU A 166 -10.08 -3.05 -5.40
CA LEU A 166 -9.28 -1.90 -5.05
C LEU A 166 -9.42 -0.83 -6.13
N LYS A 167 -9.72 0.39 -5.71
CA LYS A 167 -9.57 1.57 -6.56
C LYS A 167 -8.56 2.52 -5.96
N PHE A 168 -7.79 3.15 -6.84
CA PHE A 168 -6.84 4.17 -6.46
C PHE A 168 -7.23 5.48 -7.12
N SER A 169 -7.09 6.57 -6.39
CA SER A 169 -7.22 7.92 -6.92
C SER A 169 -6.05 8.77 -6.45
N ILE A 170 -5.51 9.61 -7.32
CA ILE A 170 -4.41 10.51 -7.00
C ILE A 170 -4.84 11.97 -7.08
N CYS A 171 -4.17 12.81 -6.32
CA CYS A 171 -4.34 14.25 -6.40
C CYS A 171 -3.00 14.94 -6.14
N THR A 172 -2.65 15.94 -6.95
CA THR A 172 -1.32 16.55 -6.97
C THR A 172 -1.30 17.99 -6.46
N SER A 173 -2.47 18.62 -6.36
CA SER A 173 -2.66 19.96 -5.82
C SER A 173 -4.10 20.18 -5.43
N ASP A 174 -4.33 21.03 -4.42
CA ASP A 174 -5.69 21.52 -4.08
C ASP A 174 -6.70 20.38 -3.84
N CYS A 175 -6.28 19.39 -3.06
CA CYS A 175 -6.97 18.10 -2.88
C CYS A 175 -8.04 18.09 -1.79
N TRP A 176 -8.01 19.09 -0.91
CA TRP A 176 -8.82 19.17 0.29
C TRP A 176 -9.45 20.55 0.39
N GLU A 177 -10.69 20.58 0.88
CA GLU A 177 -11.35 21.83 1.28
C GLU A 177 -10.70 22.38 2.56
N ASP A 178 -10.91 23.68 2.80
CA ASP A 178 -10.43 24.48 3.94
C ASP A 178 -9.97 23.67 5.15
N PRO A 179 -8.66 23.37 5.28
CA PRO A 179 -8.16 22.51 6.33
C PRO A 179 -8.36 23.15 7.70
N GLN A 180 -8.76 22.36 8.68
CA GLN A 180 -8.87 22.83 10.05
C GLN A 180 -7.49 22.90 10.67
N GLU A 181 -7.23 23.89 11.53
CA GLU A 181 -5.98 23.96 12.28
C GLU A 181 -6.24 23.71 13.76
N SER A 182 -5.51 22.76 14.34
CA SER A 182 -5.58 22.44 15.76
C SER A 182 -4.18 22.21 16.30
N SER A 183 -3.78 22.97 17.32
CA SER A 183 -2.47 22.85 17.97
C SER A 183 -1.29 22.94 16.98
N GLY A 184 -1.39 23.79 15.96
CA GLY A 184 -0.38 23.95 14.90
C GLY A 184 -0.30 22.77 13.92
N VAL A 185 -1.28 21.88 13.94
CA VAL A 185 -1.44 20.77 13.00
C VAL A 185 -2.60 21.07 12.05
N LYS A 186 -2.36 20.97 10.74
CA LYS A 186 -3.42 21.03 9.73
C LYS A 186 -4.12 19.69 9.61
N ILE A 187 -5.43 19.68 9.85
CA ILE A 187 -6.29 18.50 9.79
C ILE A 187 -7.08 18.55 8.49
N LEU A 188 -6.84 17.55 7.64
CA LEU A 188 -7.46 17.40 6.32
C LEU A 188 -8.64 16.42 6.46
N THR A 189 -9.87 16.92 6.26
CA THR A 189 -11.09 16.14 6.54
C THR A 189 -11.99 15.94 5.32
N THR A 190 -12.07 16.95 4.45
CA THR A 190 -13.06 17.00 3.37
C THR A 190 -12.36 17.09 2.02
N GLU A 191 -12.59 16.11 1.15
CA GLU A 191 -12.04 16.12 -0.20
C GLU A 191 -12.58 17.29 -1.01
N LYS A 192 -11.71 17.92 -1.81
CA LYS A 192 -12.15 18.86 -2.83
C LYS A 192 -12.71 18.13 -4.03
N SER A 193 -13.95 18.45 -4.40
CA SER A 193 -14.62 17.80 -5.52
C SER A 193 -13.89 18.02 -6.85
N GLY A 194 -13.68 16.94 -7.60
CA GLY A 194 -13.07 16.96 -8.93
C GLY A 194 -11.54 17.03 -8.96
N SER A 195 -10.88 17.25 -7.82
CA SER A 195 -9.41 17.27 -7.70
C SER A 195 -8.76 15.90 -7.77
N TRP A 196 -9.50 14.85 -7.39
CA TRP A 196 -9.04 13.47 -7.37
C TRP A 196 -9.26 12.79 -8.73
N LYS A 197 -8.23 12.13 -9.24
CA LYS A 197 -8.24 11.41 -10.52
C LYS A 197 -8.06 9.93 -10.29
N GLU A 198 -8.97 9.12 -10.80
CA GLU A 198 -8.88 7.66 -10.71
C GLU A 198 -7.62 7.18 -11.44
N VAL A 199 -6.97 6.15 -10.89
CA VAL A 199 -5.82 5.47 -11.47
C VAL A 199 -6.25 4.09 -11.95
N LYS A 200 -5.89 3.77 -13.20
CA LYS A 200 -6.07 2.46 -13.80
C LYS A 200 -4.75 1.83 -14.20
N PHE A 201 -4.72 0.50 -14.18
CA PHE A 201 -3.56 -0.31 -14.52
C PHE A 201 -3.82 -1.09 -15.81
N TYR A 202 -2.77 -1.28 -16.60
CA TYR A 202 -2.85 -1.88 -17.94
C TYR A 202 -1.69 -2.86 -18.17
N ASN A 203 -1.98 -4.00 -18.80
CA ASN A 203 -0.96 -4.98 -19.18
C ASN A 203 -0.26 -4.56 -20.49
N ARG A 204 1.07 -4.40 -20.47
CA ARG A 204 1.87 -4.03 -21.63
C ARG A 204 2.34 -5.21 -22.48
N ASP A 205 2.24 -6.44 -21.98
CA ASP A 205 2.73 -7.62 -22.71
C ASP A 205 1.88 -7.95 -23.94
N GLN A 206 0.62 -7.48 -23.99
CA GLN A 206 -0.31 -7.79 -25.07
C GLN A 206 -0.02 -7.08 -26.41
N THR A 207 0.78 -6.01 -26.41
CA THR A 207 1.07 -5.26 -27.64
C THR A 207 2.00 -6.04 -28.59
N SER A 208 2.85 -6.92 -28.06
CA SER A 208 3.88 -7.65 -28.83
C SER A 208 3.32 -8.70 -29.80
N ALA A 209 2.06 -9.13 -29.62
CA ALA A 209 1.48 -10.22 -30.41
C ALA A 209 0.81 -9.75 -31.72
N GLN A 210 0.45 -8.47 -31.82
CA GLN A 210 -0.28 -7.94 -32.99
C GLN A 210 0.65 -7.50 -34.13
N GLU A 211 1.89 -7.11 -33.84
CA GLU A 211 2.85 -6.63 -34.85
C GLU A 211 3.53 -7.76 -35.65
N LEU A 212 3.43 -9.01 -35.17
CA LEU A 212 3.96 -10.20 -35.86
C LEU A 212 2.95 -10.84 -36.83
N ALA A 213 1.73 -10.31 -36.91
CA ALA A 213 0.66 -10.81 -37.79
C ALA A 213 0.33 -9.89 -38.97
N SER A 214 1.12 -8.83 -39.18
CA SER A 214 0.99 -7.84 -40.27
C SER A 214 2.26 -7.79 -41.11
#